data_AF-A0A843SIN2-F1
#
_entry.id   AF-A0A843SIN2-F1
#
_cell.length_a   1.000
_cell.length_b   1.000
_cell.length_c   1.000
_cell.angle_alpha   90.00
_cell.angle_beta   90.00
_cell.angle_gamma   90.00
#
_symmetry.space_group_name_H-M   'P 1'
#
loop_
_entity.id
_entity.type
_entity.pdbx_description
1 polymer ?
#
loop_
_entity_poly.entity_id
_entity_poly.type
_entity_poly.pdbx_seq_one_letter_code
_entity_poly.pdbx_strand_id
1 'polypeptide(L)'
;MRLKVEDFRLKAGSLAAILAAALAIAAPHAQQDSEGARRMVFDQILDLNVRDGLVYYRALKSDRGRLDRYVASLATAAVESDPREEQIAFWLNAYNAIVLRTVVDHYPIRQRTRDYPAQSIRQIPGAFEKLPHRVAGRTVTLDQIEQTVLPAFRDPRLFLALGRGAIGSGRLRSEAYTAAELERQLREMASECATRSTCVQIDPSRNTVQISSIFSWRRDDFAGAYADKASPELAARSPIERAAIAFFAPHLLTAERELIAKNQFSVEYLPFDWTLNDLTGRGGR
;
A
#
# COMPACT_ATOMS: atom_id res chain seq x y z
N MET A 1 -66.40 18.71 -68.83
CA MET A 1 -65.69 19.00 -70.08
C MET A 1 -64.75 20.18 -69.83
N ARG A 2 -63.44 20.01 -70.11
CA ARG A 2 -62.32 20.99 -69.95
C ARG A 2 -61.96 21.34 -68.50
N LEU A 3 -60.70 21.41 -68.05
CA LEU A 3 -59.37 21.21 -68.64
C LEU A 3 -58.41 20.87 -67.48
N LYS A 4 -57.40 20.05 -67.74
CA LYS A 4 -56.29 19.71 -66.84
C LYS A 4 -55.16 20.72 -67.09
N VAL A 5 -54.54 21.26 -66.05
CA VAL A 5 -53.20 21.87 -66.13
C VAL A 5 -52.45 21.50 -64.84
N GLU A 6 -51.45 20.63 -64.99
CA GLU A 6 -50.37 20.48 -64.02
C GLU A 6 -49.43 21.67 -64.18
N ASP A 7 -48.94 22.22 -63.07
CA ASP A 7 -47.69 22.96 -63.12
C ASP A 7 -46.88 22.81 -61.83
N PHE A 8 -45.59 22.60 -62.10
CA PHE A 8 -44.44 22.43 -61.23
C PHE A 8 -44.29 23.58 -60.22
N ARG A 9 -43.73 23.33 -59.02
CA ARG A 9 -42.56 24.08 -58.46
C ARG A 9 -42.16 23.72 -57.02
N LEU A 10 -40.84 23.59 -56.89
CA LEU A 10 -39.92 23.81 -55.76
C LEU A 10 -40.11 23.01 -54.45
N LYS A 11 -39.18 22.05 -54.25
CA LYS A 11 -38.73 21.62 -52.91
C LYS A 11 -38.03 22.80 -52.23
N ALA A 12 -38.69 23.39 -51.24
CA ALA A 12 -38.10 24.30 -50.26
C ALA A 12 -37.92 23.54 -48.95
N GLY A 13 -36.73 23.61 -48.34
CA GLY A 13 -36.53 23.10 -46.99
C GLY A 13 -35.12 22.60 -46.67
N SER A 14 -34.07 23.36 -47.02
CA SER A 14 -32.81 23.28 -46.28
C SER A 14 -32.99 24.07 -44.98
N LEU A 15 -33.03 23.41 -43.82
CA LEU A 15 -32.72 23.95 -42.48
C LEU A 15 -33.02 22.87 -41.43
N ALA A 16 -32.06 21.98 -41.19
CA ALA A 16 -32.04 21.19 -39.97
C ALA A 16 -30.60 20.77 -39.64
N ALA A 17 -30.29 20.81 -38.35
CA ALA A 17 -29.06 20.36 -37.69
C ALA A 17 -27.88 21.34 -37.64
N ILE A 18 -28.06 22.41 -36.87
CA ILE A 18 -26.99 22.87 -35.96
C ILE A 18 -27.36 22.42 -34.55
N LEU A 19 -26.34 22.02 -33.79
CA LEU A 19 -26.27 21.81 -32.34
C LEU A 19 -26.66 20.42 -31.77
N ALA A 20 -25.66 19.53 -31.67
CA ALA A 20 -25.38 18.77 -30.44
C ALA A 20 -24.04 18.02 -30.57
N ALA A 21 -22.92 18.74 -30.46
CA ALA A 21 -21.61 18.13 -30.27
C ALA A 21 -20.78 18.96 -29.28
N ALA A 22 -21.21 18.98 -28.02
CA ALA A 22 -20.44 19.56 -26.93
C ALA A 22 -20.87 18.96 -25.58
N LEU A 23 -20.54 17.69 -25.34
CA LEU A 23 -20.71 17.05 -24.03
C LEU A 23 -19.71 15.88 -23.90
N ALA A 24 -18.41 16.19 -23.73
CA ALA A 24 -17.43 15.20 -23.22
C ALA A 24 -16.03 15.78 -22.90
N ILE A 25 -15.87 16.96 -22.28
CA ILE A 25 -14.52 17.43 -21.84
C ILE A 25 -14.46 17.81 -20.34
N ALA A 26 -15.57 17.75 -19.60
CA ALA A 26 -15.57 18.15 -18.18
C ALA A 26 -15.11 17.06 -17.17
N ALA A 27 -14.91 15.82 -17.61
CA ALA A 27 -14.67 14.68 -16.71
C ALA A 27 -13.29 14.60 -16.02
N PRO A 28 -12.15 15.00 -16.64
CA PRO A 28 -10.84 14.81 -16.02
C PRO A 28 -10.65 15.68 -14.75
N HIS A 29 -11.12 16.93 -14.81
CA HIS A 29 -10.88 17.91 -13.75
C HIS A 29 -11.66 17.59 -12.47
N ALA A 30 -12.93 17.20 -12.57
CA ALA A 30 -13.75 16.85 -11.41
C ALA A 30 -13.25 15.59 -10.68
N GLN A 31 -12.67 14.63 -11.41
CA GLN A 31 -12.09 13.44 -10.81
C GLN A 31 -10.76 13.74 -10.12
N GLN A 32 -9.88 14.53 -10.75
CA GLN A 32 -8.62 14.98 -10.17
C GLN A 32 -8.82 15.81 -8.89
N ASP A 33 -9.81 16.71 -8.88
CA ASP A 33 -10.17 17.51 -7.70
C ASP A 33 -10.64 16.62 -6.53
N SER A 34 -11.35 15.52 -6.83
CA SER A 34 -11.83 14.59 -5.82
C SER A 34 -10.72 13.72 -5.19
N GLU A 35 -9.73 13.31 -5.98
CA GLU A 35 -8.57 12.53 -5.48
C GLU A 35 -7.66 13.42 -4.62
N GLY A 36 -7.36 14.64 -5.09
CA GLY A 36 -6.61 15.63 -4.32
C GLY A 36 -7.24 15.92 -2.96
N ALA A 37 -8.57 16.12 -2.93
CA ALA A 37 -9.31 16.31 -1.68
C ALA A 37 -9.24 15.10 -0.75
N ARG A 38 -9.45 13.88 -1.28
CA ARG A 38 -9.33 12.63 -0.49
C ARG A 38 -7.94 12.47 0.10
N ARG A 39 -6.89 12.71 -0.69
CA ARG A 39 -5.49 12.65 -0.26
C ARG A 39 -5.21 13.61 0.89
N MET A 40 -5.62 14.87 0.79
CA MET A 40 -5.42 15.85 1.88
C MET A 40 -6.09 15.42 3.19
N VAL A 41 -7.28 14.80 3.12
CA VAL A 41 -7.96 14.29 4.31
C VAL A 41 -7.16 13.16 4.97
N PHE A 42 -6.63 12.21 4.18
CA PHE A 42 -5.84 11.12 4.74
C PHE A 42 -4.50 11.58 5.29
N ASP A 43 -3.85 12.50 4.60
CA ASP A 43 -2.61 13.13 5.04
C ASP A 43 -2.77 13.78 6.43
N GLN A 44 -3.83 14.56 6.64
CA GLN A 44 -4.16 15.13 7.95
C GLN A 44 -4.41 14.07 9.03
N ILE A 45 -5.07 12.96 8.68
CA ILE A 45 -5.29 11.85 9.63
C ILE A 45 -3.94 11.27 10.07
N LEU A 46 -3.04 11.02 9.11
CA LEU A 46 -1.73 10.44 9.38
C LEU A 46 -0.85 11.42 10.17
N ASP A 47 -0.78 12.69 9.76
CA ASP A 47 0.02 13.71 10.42
C ASP A 47 -0.41 13.96 11.88
N LEU A 48 -1.70 13.90 12.19
CA LEU A 48 -2.18 14.06 13.56
C LEU A 48 -1.95 12.82 14.43
N ASN A 49 -1.93 11.62 13.86
CA ASN A 49 -2.05 10.38 14.62
C ASN A 49 -0.86 9.43 14.52
N VAL A 50 0.12 9.67 13.66
CA VAL A 50 1.24 8.75 13.41
C VAL A 50 2.58 9.39 13.76
N ARG A 51 3.34 8.76 14.66
CA ARG A 51 4.71 9.15 15.01
C ARG A 51 5.59 7.92 14.97
N ASP A 52 6.65 7.94 14.18
CA ASP A 52 7.57 6.80 14.06
C ASP A 52 6.94 5.46 13.65
N GLY A 53 5.87 5.52 12.85
CA GLY A 53 5.08 4.35 12.45
C GLY A 53 4.18 3.79 13.55
N LEU A 54 4.16 4.43 14.70
CA LEU A 54 3.27 4.13 15.82
C LEU A 54 2.07 5.07 15.75
N VAL A 55 0.91 4.56 16.14
CA VAL A 55 -0.37 5.24 15.99
C VAL A 55 -0.95 5.56 17.36
N TYR A 56 -1.47 6.77 17.52
CA TYR A 56 -2.29 7.16 18.67
C TYR A 56 -3.72 6.63 18.54
N TYR A 57 -3.91 5.30 18.61
CA TYR A 57 -5.22 4.67 18.35
C TYR A 57 -6.34 5.17 19.26
N ARG A 58 -6.03 5.51 20.52
CA ARG A 58 -7.00 6.13 21.44
C ARG A 58 -7.49 7.48 20.92
N ALA A 59 -6.58 8.35 20.47
CA ALA A 59 -6.93 9.66 19.94
C ALA A 59 -7.67 9.55 18.60
N LEU A 60 -7.17 8.68 17.70
CA LEU A 60 -7.80 8.41 16.41
C LEU A 60 -9.21 7.86 16.57
N LYS A 61 -9.46 7.04 17.59
CA LYS A 61 -10.81 6.55 17.92
C LYS A 61 -11.73 7.68 18.40
N SER A 62 -11.22 8.61 19.19
CA SER A 62 -12.00 9.76 19.67
C SER A 62 -12.39 10.72 18.55
N ASP A 63 -11.56 10.89 17.51
CA ASP A 63 -11.88 11.68 16.29
C ASP A 63 -12.03 10.78 15.03
N ARG A 64 -12.75 9.65 15.17
CA ARG A 64 -12.90 8.68 14.07
C ARG A 64 -13.66 9.20 12.85
N GLY A 65 -14.42 10.28 12.99
CA GLY A 65 -15.32 10.79 11.95
C GLY A 65 -14.60 11.23 10.66
N ARG A 66 -13.33 11.66 10.74
CA ARG A 66 -12.52 11.93 9.54
C ARG A 66 -12.12 10.64 8.82
N LEU A 67 -11.67 9.65 9.57
CA LEU A 67 -11.26 8.34 9.05
C LEU A 67 -12.43 7.60 8.40
N ASP A 68 -13.60 7.59 9.05
CA ASP A 68 -14.79 6.93 8.52
C ASP A 68 -15.23 7.54 7.18
N ARG A 69 -15.21 8.88 7.06
CA ARG A 69 -15.51 9.58 5.81
C ARG A 69 -14.49 9.29 4.73
N TYR A 70 -13.19 9.28 5.06
CA TYR A 70 -12.15 8.92 4.11
C TYR A 70 -12.36 7.50 3.58
N VAL A 71 -12.52 6.51 4.46
CA VAL A 71 -12.73 5.12 4.04
C VAL A 71 -14.02 4.95 3.24
N ALA A 72 -15.10 5.66 3.59
CA ALA A 72 -16.33 5.65 2.82
C ALA A 72 -16.13 6.21 1.40
N SER A 73 -15.32 7.26 1.25
CA SER A 73 -15.03 7.88 -0.05
C SER A 73 -14.25 6.97 -1.02
N LEU A 74 -13.54 5.96 -0.51
CA LEU A 74 -12.82 4.98 -1.33
C LEU A 74 -13.76 4.12 -2.17
N ALA A 75 -15.02 3.94 -1.75
CA ALA A 75 -15.97 3.05 -2.40
C ALA A 75 -16.28 3.46 -3.85
N THR A 76 -16.28 4.76 -4.15
CA THR A 76 -16.68 5.32 -5.44
C THR A 76 -15.51 5.84 -6.27
N ALA A 77 -14.27 5.64 -5.82
CA ALA A 77 -13.09 6.07 -6.57
C ALA A 77 -12.97 5.28 -7.90
N ALA A 78 -12.66 5.95 -8.99
CA ALA A 78 -12.42 5.31 -10.28
C ALA A 78 -10.92 5.33 -10.59
N VAL A 79 -10.23 4.27 -10.18
CA VAL A 79 -8.76 4.17 -10.20
C VAL A 79 -8.22 3.33 -11.37
N GLU A 80 -9.02 2.45 -11.97
CA GLU A 80 -8.53 1.47 -12.96
C GLU A 80 -7.98 2.12 -14.24
N SER A 81 -8.46 3.33 -14.58
CA SER A 81 -8.01 4.12 -15.72
C SER A 81 -6.87 5.11 -15.40
N ASP A 82 -6.47 5.22 -14.14
CA ASP A 82 -5.46 6.19 -13.73
C ASP A 82 -4.05 5.73 -14.10
N PRO A 83 -3.06 6.63 -14.21
CA PRO A 83 -1.66 6.26 -14.36
C PRO A 83 -1.20 5.30 -13.26
N ARG A 84 -0.26 4.41 -13.59
CA ARG A 84 0.22 3.34 -12.70
C ARG A 84 0.56 3.83 -11.29
N GLU A 85 1.26 4.95 -11.18
CA GLU A 85 1.71 5.52 -9.91
C GLU A 85 0.53 6.02 -9.06
N GLU A 86 -0.52 6.57 -9.68
CA GLU A 86 -1.76 6.95 -8.98
C GLU A 86 -2.49 5.71 -8.45
N GLN A 87 -2.55 4.64 -9.25
CA GLN A 87 -3.16 3.39 -8.81
C GLN A 87 -2.44 2.83 -7.58
N ILE A 88 -1.11 2.80 -7.61
CA ILE A 88 -0.30 2.30 -6.49
C ILE A 88 -0.54 3.17 -5.25
N ALA A 89 -0.43 4.49 -5.38
CA ALA A 89 -0.62 5.41 -4.27
C ALA A 89 -2.02 5.24 -3.64
N PHE A 90 -3.06 5.14 -4.47
CA PHE A 90 -4.43 4.87 -4.03
C PHE A 90 -4.54 3.55 -3.25
N TRP A 91 -4.01 2.44 -3.78
CA TRP A 91 -4.13 1.13 -3.11
C TRP A 91 -3.34 1.03 -1.81
N LEU A 92 -2.16 1.65 -1.74
CA LEU A 92 -1.38 1.75 -0.49
C LEU A 92 -2.14 2.55 0.57
N ASN A 93 -2.70 3.71 0.19
CA ASN A 93 -3.48 4.55 1.10
C ASN A 93 -4.77 3.87 1.56
N ALA A 94 -5.51 3.25 0.64
CA ALA A 94 -6.72 2.49 0.93
C ALA A 94 -6.44 1.36 1.93
N TYR A 95 -5.40 0.55 1.67
CA TYR A 95 -4.99 -0.52 2.59
C TYR A 95 -4.71 0.03 3.99
N ASN A 96 -3.82 1.03 4.10
CA ASN A 96 -3.40 1.57 5.38
C ASN A 96 -4.56 2.21 6.15
N ALA A 97 -5.46 2.92 5.47
CA ALA A 97 -6.67 3.49 6.10
C ALA A 97 -7.66 2.42 6.58
N ILE A 98 -7.83 1.34 5.82
CA ILE A 98 -8.68 0.22 6.21
C ILE A 98 -8.11 -0.50 7.44
N VAL A 99 -6.78 -0.68 7.52
CA VAL A 99 -6.13 -1.20 8.73
C VAL A 99 -6.40 -0.30 9.93
N LEU A 100 -6.18 1.01 9.79
CA LEU A 100 -6.45 1.98 10.86
C LEU A 100 -7.91 1.89 11.35
N ARG A 101 -8.86 1.87 10.42
CA ARG A 101 -10.29 1.76 10.75
C ARG A 101 -10.60 0.43 11.45
N THR A 102 -10.06 -0.68 10.95
CA THR A 102 -10.27 -2.02 11.52
C THR A 102 -9.80 -2.07 12.98
N VAL A 103 -8.64 -1.47 13.27
CA VAL A 103 -8.16 -1.35 14.66
C VAL A 103 -9.08 -0.46 15.48
N VAL A 104 -9.42 0.76 15.01
CA VAL A 104 -10.28 1.71 15.72
C VAL A 104 -11.65 1.13 16.09
N ASP A 105 -12.25 0.35 15.17
CA ASP A 105 -13.53 -0.32 15.38
C ASP A 105 -13.49 -1.30 16.57
N HIS A 106 -12.31 -1.85 16.87
CA HIS A 106 -12.11 -2.85 17.91
C HIS A 106 -11.26 -2.37 19.09
N TYR A 107 -10.80 -1.12 19.09
CA TYR A 107 -9.85 -0.62 20.09
C TYR A 107 -10.54 -0.26 21.43
N PRO A 108 -10.01 -0.63 22.61
CA PRO A 108 -8.88 -1.53 22.83
C PRO A 108 -9.20 -2.98 22.42
N ILE A 109 -8.28 -3.64 21.72
CA ILE A 109 -8.49 -4.96 21.12
C ILE A 109 -8.40 -6.04 22.20
N ARG A 110 -9.50 -6.74 22.45
CA ARG A 110 -9.55 -7.83 23.42
C ARG A 110 -8.82 -9.06 22.93
N GLN A 111 -8.06 -9.69 23.81
CA GLN A 111 -7.41 -10.98 23.51
C GLN A 111 -8.47 -12.09 23.41
N ARG A 112 -8.39 -12.89 22.33
CA ARG A 112 -9.28 -14.04 22.07
C ARG A 112 -8.51 -15.36 21.97
N THR A 113 -7.24 -15.32 21.56
CA THR A 113 -6.34 -16.47 21.48
C THR A 113 -4.98 -16.16 22.12
N ARG A 114 -4.20 -17.22 22.41
CA ARG A 114 -2.79 -17.15 22.84
C ARG A 114 -1.79 -17.16 21.67
N ASP A 115 -2.25 -17.40 20.45
CA ASP A 115 -1.39 -17.48 19.26
C ASP A 115 -0.79 -16.12 18.83
N TYR A 116 -1.38 -15.02 19.31
CA TYR A 116 -0.96 -13.65 19.00
C TYR A 116 -0.86 -12.82 20.29
N PRO A 117 -0.06 -11.74 20.29
CA PRO A 117 0.01 -10.82 21.42
C PRO A 117 -1.37 -10.27 21.81
N ALA A 118 -1.51 -9.90 23.09
CA ALA A 118 -2.64 -9.09 23.52
C ALA A 118 -2.67 -7.76 22.73
N GLN A 119 -3.86 -7.21 22.51
CA GLN A 119 -4.08 -6.01 21.69
C GLN A 119 -3.70 -6.13 20.20
N SER A 120 -3.21 -7.28 19.71
CA SER A 120 -2.88 -7.44 18.29
C SER A 120 -4.10 -7.37 17.37
N ILE A 121 -3.95 -6.78 16.19
CA ILE A 121 -4.97 -6.83 15.12
C ILE A 121 -5.37 -8.27 14.76
N ARG A 122 -4.48 -9.26 14.94
CA ARG A 122 -4.78 -10.69 14.69
C ARG A 122 -5.76 -11.29 15.71
N GLN A 123 -6.06 -10.59 16.80
CA GLN A 123 -7.14 -10.96 17.72
C GLN A 123 -8.53 -10.64 17.15
N ILE A 124 -8.62 -9.80 16.11
CA ILE A 124 -9.86 -9.46 15.42
C ILE A 124 -10.16 -10.57 14.38
N PRO A 125 -11.29 -11.30 14.51
CA PRO A 125 -11.59 -12.43 13.63
C PRO A 125 -11.63 -12.04 12.15
N GLY A 126 -10.72 -12.61 11.35
CA GLY A 126 -10.67 -12.40 9.92
C GLY A 126 -10.37 -10.95 9.51
N ALA A 127 -9.63 -10.22 10.35
CA ALA A 127 -9.25 -8.83 10.12
C ALA A 127 -8.70 -8.60 8.71
N PHE A 128 -7.89 -9.54 8.21
CA PHE A 128 -7.30 -9.45 6.88
C PHE A 128 -8.07 -10.23 5.84
N GLU A 129 -8.53 -11.44 6.18
CA GLU A 129 -8.98 -12.45 5.23
C GLU A 129 -10.51 -12.45 4.99
N LYS A 130 -11.31 -11.90 5.92
CA LYS A 130 -12.78 -12.06 5.89
C LYS A 130 -13.57 -10.77 5.92
N LEU A 131 -13.05 -9.70 6.54
CA LEU A 131 -13.77 -8.43 6.62
C LEU A 131 -13.83 -7.76 5.23
N PRO A 132 -15.03 -7.53 4.67
CA PRO A 132 -15.18 -6.92 3.34
C PRO A 132 -15.17 -5.39 3.43
N HIS A 133 -14.49 -4.76 2.47
CA HIS A 133 -14.42 -3.31 2.31
C HIS A 133 -14.81 -2.93 0.88
N ARG A 134 -15.56 -1.84 0.71
CA ARG A 134 -15.87 -1.27 -0.62
C ARG A 134 -14.74 -0.32 -1.01
N VAL A 135 -14.02 -0.64 -2.08
CA VAL A 135 -12.90 0.15 -2.60
C VAL A 135 -12.95 0.11 -4.11
N ALA A 136 -12.90 1.27 -4.76
CA ALA A 136 -12.91 1.42 -6.21
C ALA A 136 -14.01 0.63 -6.94
N GLY A 137 -15.26 0.74 -6.47
CA GLY A 137 -16.41 0.06 -7.05
C GLY A 137 -16.51 -1.44 -6.77
N ARG A 138 -15.51 -2.05 -6.14
CA ARG A 138 -15.47 -3.48 -5.80
C ARG A 138 -15.48 -3.74 -4.30
N THR A 139 -15.85 -4.96 -3.90
CA THR A 139 -15.61 -5.42 -2.53
C THR A 139 -14.38 -6.29 -2.46
N VAL A 140 -13.47 -5.91 -1.56
CA VAL A 140 -12.19 -6.54 -1.33
C VAL A 140 -11.93 -6.71 0.16
N THR A 141 -11.12 -7.69 0.53
CA THR A 141 -10.50 -7.80 1.85
C THR A 141 -9.10 -7.18 1.84
N LEU A 142 -8.50 -6.92 3.00
CA LEU A 142 -7.09 -6.48 3.07
C LEU A 142 -6.17 -7.52 2.44
N ASP A 143 -6.43 -8.81 2.66
CA ASP A 143 -5.66 -9.90 2.05
C ASP A 143 -5.79 -9.90 0.52
N GLN A 144 -6.98 -9.63 -0.05
CA GLN A 144 -7.13 -9.53 -1.52
C GLN A 144 -6.36 -8.33 -2.11
N ILE A 145 -6.29 -7.20 -1.40
CA ILE A 145 -5.44 -6.09 -1.82
C ILE A 145 -3.97 -6.57 -1.87
N GLU A 146 -3.53 -7.26 -0.83
CA GLU A 146 -2.17 -7.77 -0.70
C GLU A 146 -1.79 -8.90 -1.65
N GLN A 147 -2.67 -9.86 -1.90
CA GLN A 147 -2.39 -11.08 -2.66
C GLN A 147 -2.73 -10.96 -4.14
N THR A 148 -3.57 -10.00 -4.53
CA THR A 148 -4.09 -9.90 -5.90
C THR A 148 -3.82 -8.54 -6.51
N VAL A 149 -4.12 -7.46 -5.80
CA VAL A 149 -4.01 -6.11 -6.37
C VAL A 149 -2.55 -5.65 -6.44
N LEU A 150 -1.82 -5.68 -5.33
CA LEU A 150 -0.45 -5.16 -5.27
C LEU A 150 0.59 -5.94 -6.11
N PRO A 151 0.55 -7.28 -6.20
CA PRO A 151 1.50 -8.05 -7.02
C PRO A 151 1.44 -7.68 -8.51
N ALA A 152 0.30 -7.20 -9.03
CA ALA A 152 0.14 -6.79 -10.42
C ALA A 152 1.09 -5.64 -10.81
N PHE A 153 1.53 -4.83 -9.85
CA PHE A 153 2.45 -3.72 -10.09
C PHE A 153 3.93 -4.14 -10.17
N ARG A 154 4.26 -5.40 -9.86
CA ARG A 154 5.62 -5.97 -9.92
C ARG A 154 6.68 -5.15 -9.19
N ASP A 155 6.31 -4.58 -8.04
CA ASP A 155 7.21 -3.84 -7.17
C ASP A 155 7.09 -4.39 -5.74
N PRO A 156 8.03 -5.21 -5.27
CA PRO A 156 7.93 -5.80 -3.93
C PRO A 156 8.14 -4.77 -2.81
N ARG A 157 8.64 -3.56 -3.09
CA ARG A 157 8.73 -2.47 -2.08
C ARG A 157 7.35 -2.10 -1.54
N LEU A 158 6.29 -2.34 -2.33
CA LEU A 158 4.90 -2.10 -1.92
C LEU A 158 4.52 -2.89 -0.66
N PHE A 159 5.05 -4.09 -0.45
CA PHE A 159 4.72 -4.89 0.73
C PHE A 159 5.38 -4.38 2.01
N LEU A 160 6.46 -3.61 1.88
CA LEU A 160 7.12 -2.86 2.95
C LEU A 160 6.43 -1.52 3.22
N ALA A 161 5.60 -1.02 2.30
CA ALA A 161 4.80 0.20 2.47
C ALA A 161 3.49 -0.02 3.26
N LEU A 162 3.16 -1.27 3.59
CA LEU A 162 1.93 -1.65 4.29
C LEU A 162 2.14 -1.66 5.81
N GLY A 163 1.49 -0.72 6.49
CA GLY A 163 1.34 -0.70 7.94
C GLY A 163 0.24 -1.67 8.34
N ARG A 164 0.59 -2.89 8.73
CA ARG A 164 -0.37 -3.97 9.07
C ARG A 164 -0.94 -3.88 10.48
N GLY A 165 -0.87 -2.70 11.10
CA GLY A 165 -1.25 -2.52 12.50
C GLY A 165 -0.34 -3.31 13.45
N ALA A 166 0.93 -3.52 13.08
CA ALA A 166 1.86 -4.38 13.80
C ALA A 166 3.29 -3.81 13.79
N ILE A 167 4.06 -4.01 14.86
CA ILE A 167 5.45 -3.54 14.96
C ILE A 167 6.36 -4.18 13.90
N GLY A 168 6.13 -5.45 13.58
CA GLY A 168 6.89 -6.18 12.57
C GLY A 168 6.61 -5.76 11.12
N SER A 169 5.62 -4.89 10.87
CA SER A 169 5.29 -4.45 9.52
C SER A 169 6.19 -3.33 9.00
N GLY A 170 5.94 -2.93 7.75
CA GLY A 170 6.36 -1.64 7.22
C GLY A 170 6.02 -0.50 8.18
N ARG A 171 6.88 0.52 8.25
CA ARG A 171 6.60 1.71 9.05
C ARG A 171 5.41 2.42 8.39
N LEU A 172 4.33 2.65 9.14
CA LEU A 172 3.27 3.51 8.63
C LEU A 172 3.84 4.94 8.51
N ARG A 173 3.78 5.53 7.32
CA ARG A 173 4.21 6.91 7.11
C ARG A 173 3.22 7.87 7.77
N SER A 174 3.72 9.02 8.22
CA SER A 174 2.90 10.13 8.75
C SER A 174 2.35 11.03 7.65
N GLU A 175 2.43 10.59 6.39
CA GLU A 175 1.97 11.28 5.19
C GLU A 175 1.34 10.26 4.24
N ALA A 176 0.41 10.69 3.40
CA ALA A 176 -0.20 9.83 2.39
C ALA A 176 0.76 9.56 1.21
N TYR A 177 0.61 8.41 0.56
CA TYR A 177 1.29 8.15 -0.71
C TYR A 177 0.68 9.01 -1.82
N THR A 178 1.51 9.51 -2.74
CA THR A 178 1.06 10.31 -3.89
C THR A 178 1.82 9.87 -5.14
N ALA A 179 1.22 9.93 -6.33
CA ALA A 179 1.93 9.51 -7.55
C ALA A 179 3.22 10.30 -7.79
N ALA A 180 3.20 11.62 -7.54
CA ALA A 180 4.36 12.49 -7.72
C ALA A 180 5.55 12.09 -6.82
N GLU A 181 5.28 11.69 -5.59
CA GLU A 181 6.30 11.36 -4.59
C GLU A 181 6.55 9.86 -4.42
N LEU A 182 5.75 9.01 -5.07
CA LEU A 182 5.69 7.57 -4.79
C LEU A 182 7.06 6.91 -4.83
N GLU A 183 7.83 7.17 -5.88
CA GLU A 183 9.14 6.57 -6.06
C GLU A 183 10.14 7.04 -4.98
N ARG A 184 10.08 8.31 -4.54
CA ARG A 184 10.85 8.79 -3.39
C ARG A 184 10.42 8.06 -2.11
N GLN A 185 9.12 8.00 -1.85
CA GLN A 185 8.55 7.37 -0.65
C GLN A 185 8.89 5.87 -0.56
N LEU A 186 8.87 5.14 -1.68
CA LEU A 186 9.24 3.72 -1.73
C LEU A 186 10.74 3.50 -1.55
N ARG A 187 11.60 4.38 -2.08
CA ARG A 187 13.04 4.33 -1.83
C ARG A 187 13.38 4.60 -0.36
N GLU A 188 12.76 5.59 0.24
CA GLU A 188 12.94 5.88 1.67
C GLU A 188 12.50 4.69 2.52
N MET A 189 11.36 4.06 2.21
CA MET A 189 10.92 2.85 2.90
C MET A 189 11.93 1.70 2.77
N ALA A 190 12.51 1.50 1.58
CA ALA A 190 13.53 0.48 1.37
C ALA A 190 14.82 0.77 2.17
N SER A 191 15.26 2.02 2.18
CA SER A 191 16.42 2.48 2.96
C SER A 191 16.17 2.36 4.47
N GLU A 192 14.99 2.72 4.95
CA GLU A 192 14.59 2.56 6.34
C GLU A 192 14.57 1.08 6.74
N CYS A 193 14.02 0.20 5.89
CA CYS A 193 14.06 -1.24 6.13
C CYS A 193 15.51 -1.74 6.32
N ALA A 194 16.45 -1.30 5.47
CA ALA A 194 17.85 -1.72 5.57
C ALA A 194 18.58 -1.27 6.86
N THR A 195 18.01 -0.34 7.63
CA THR A 195 18.62 0.16 8.88
C THR A 195 17.84 -0.25 10.13
N ARG A 196 16.64 -0.83 9.96
CA ARG A 196 15.79 -1.26 11.08
C ARG A 196 16.08 -2.71 11.44
N SER A 197 16.30 -2.96 12.73
CA SER A 197 16.45 -4.31 13.30
C SER A 197 15.21 -5.21 13.14
N THR A 198 14.04 -4.63 12.86
CA THR A 198 12.81 -5.36 12.51
C THR A 198 12.79 -5.82 11.04
N CYS A 199 13.69 -5.30 10.19
CA CYS A 199 13.82 -5.70 8.80
C CYS A 199 15.06 -6.55 8.53
N VAL A 200 16.21 -6.18 9.07
CA VAL A 200 17.47 -6.89 8.87
C VAL A 200 18.36 -6.79 10.10
N GLN A 201 19.03 -7.90 10.43
CA GLN A 201 20.09 -7.97 11.44
C GLN A 201 21.22 -8.81 10.87
N ILE A 202 22.42 -8.25 10.79
CA ILE A 202 23.60 -8.95 10.30
C ILE A 202 24.54 -9.12 11.49
N ASP A 203 24.88 -10.36 11.80
CA ASP A 203 25.78 -10.73 12.89
C ASP A 203 27.04 -11.41 12.31
N PRO A 204 28.13 -10.64 12.09
CA PRO A 204 29.40 -11.20 11.63
C PRO A 204 30.04 -12.18 12.62
N SER A 205 29.74 -12.08 13.92
CA SER A 205 30.31 -12.98 14.93
C SER A 205 29.68 -14.38 14.88
N ARG A 206 28.41 -14.45 14.46
CA ARG A 206 27.66 -15.70 14.32
C ARG A 206 27.54 -16.18 12.87
N ASN A 207 28.03 -15.40 11.91
CA ASN A 207 27.84 -15.66 10.48
C ASN A 207 26.35 -15.84 10.13
N THR A 208 25.50 -14.93 10.60
CA THR A 208 24.06 -15.01 10.40
C THR A 208 23.51 -13.69 9.85
N VAL A 209 22.61 -13.80 8.87
CA VAL A 209 21.82 -12.70 8.33
C VAL A 209 20.35 -13.01 8.59
N GLN A 210 19.74 -12.28 9.52
CA GLN A 210 18.33 -12.42 9.83
C GLN A 210 17.53 -11.35 9.10
N ILE A 211 16.50 -11.74 8.36
CA ILE A 211 15.69 -10.85 7.52
C ILE A 211 14.21 -10.93 7.89
N SER A 212 13.45 -9.86 7.64
CA SER A 212 12.02 -9.84 7.95
C SER A 212 11.27 -10.99 7.26
N SER A 213 10.33 -11.58 7.99
CA SER A 213 9.39 -12.57 7.45
C SER A 213 8.62 -12.09 6.21
N ILE A 214 8.52 -10.76 5.97
CA ILE A 214 7.91 -10.22 4.74
C ILE A 214 8.61 -10.74 3.48
N PHE A 215 9.94 -10.91 3.50
CA PHE A 215 10.69 -11.48 2.37
C PHE A 215 10.32 -12.95 2.15
N SER A 216 10.01 -13.70 3.21
CA SER A 216 9.53 -15.08 3.11
C SER A 216 8.14 -15.12 2.47
N TRP A 217 7.21 -14.28 2.95
CA TRP A 217 5.82 -14.23 2.48
C TRP A 217 5.70 -13.73 1.04
N ARG A 218 6.64 -12.90 0.59
CA ARG A 218 6.70 -12.29 -0.75
C ARG A 218 7.91 -12.79 -1.54
N ARG A 219 8.26 -14.06 -1.32
CA ARG A 219 9.47 -14.69 -1.89
C ARG A 219 9.61 -14.48 -3.39
N ASP A 220 8.53 -14.68 -4.13
CA ASP A 220 8.58 -14.68 -5.60
C ASP A 220 8.63 -13.24 -6.14
N ASP A 221 7.94 -12.31 -5.48
CA ASP A 221 7.99 -10.88 -5.81
C ASP A 221 9.40 -10.31 -5.62
N PHE A 222 10.04 -10.60 -4.48
CA PHE A 222 11.42 -10.16 -4.22
C PHE A 222 12.42 -10.88 -5.11
N ALA A 223 12.31 -12.20 -5.27
CA ALA A 223 13.19 -12.98 -6.14
C ALA A 223 13.16 -12.43 -7.57
N GLY A 224 11.97 -12.23 -8.15
CA GLY A 224 11.81 -11.71 -9.51
C GLY A 224 12.35 -10.29 -9.70
N ALA A 225 12.34 -9.45 -8.66
CA ALA A 225 12.79 -8.06 -8.77
C ALA A 225 14.27 -7.84 -8.44
N TYR A 226 14.90 -8.71 -7.64
CA TYR A 226 16.23 -8.47 -7.08
C TYR A 226 17.24 -9.61 -7.20
N ALA A 227 16.83 -10.86 -7.48
CA ALA A 227 17.77 -11.98 -7.46
C ALA A 227 18.92 -11.79 -8.46
N ASP A 228 18.63 -11.27 -9.65
CA ASP A 228 19.61 -11.05 -10.72
C ASP A 228 20.47 -9.80 -10.52
N LYS A 229 20.17 -9.01 -9.48
CA LYS A 229 21.00 -7.86 -9.04
C LYS A 229 22.03 -8.27 -7.99
N ALA A 230 21.98 -9.51 -7.50
CA ALA A 230 22.95 -10.02 -6.53
C ALA A 230 24.32 -10.22 -7.16
N SER A 231 25.37 -10.15 -6.34
CA SER A 231 26.73 -10.34 -6.81
C SER A 231 26.99 -11.81 -7.24
N PRO A 232 27.91 -12.07 -8.18
CA PRO A 232 28.21 -13.41 -8.67
C PRO A 232 28.64 -14.40 -7.58
N GLU A 233 29.26 -13.92 -6.50
CA GLU A 233 29.70 -14.73 -5.36
C GLU A 233 28.54 -15.45 -4.66
N LEU A 234 27.31 -14.96 -4.84
CA LEU A 234 26.08 -15.50 -4.26
C LEU A 234 25.32 -16.42 -5.22
N ALA A 235 25.88 -16.76 -6.40
CA ALA A 235 25.21 -17.57 -7.42
C ALA A 235 24.71 -18.94 -6.92
N ALA A 236 25.39 -19.52 -5.92
CA ALA A 236 24.99 -20.80 -5.31
C ALA A 236 23.82 -20.68 -4.32
N ARG A 237 23.41 -19.46 -3.94
CA ARG A 237 22.30 -19.23 -3.00
C ARG A 237 20.95 -19.31 -3.68
N SER A 238 19.91 -19.56 -2.87
CA SER A 238 18.53 -19.53 -3.35
C SER A 238 18.15 -18.15 -3.92
N PRO A 239 17.19 -18.07 -4.87
CA PRO A 239 16.78 -16.78 -5.44
C PRO A 239 16.33 -15.74 -4.41
N ILE A 240 15.63 -16.16 -3.35
CA ILE A 240 15.18 -15.26 -2.30
C ILE A 240 16.32 -14.74 -1.43
N GLU A 241 17.33 -15.57 -1.14
CA GLU A 241 18.53 -15.09 -0.43
C GLU A 241 19.29 -14.08 -1.27
N ARG A 242 19.53 -14.38 -2.55
CA ARG A 242 20.14 -13.44 -3.50
C ARG A 242 19.39 -12.10 -3.52
N ALA A 243 18.06 -12.16 -3.65
CA ALA A 243 17.22 -10.97 -3.67
C ALA A 243 17.28 -10.15 -2.39
N ALA A 244 17.19 -10.79 -1.22
CA ALA A 244 17.28 -10.10 0.06
C ALA A 244 18.64 -9.42 0.23
N ILE A 245 19.75 -10.11 -0.08
CA ILE A 245 21.08 -9.54 0.03
C ILE A 245 21.27 -8.38 -0.96
N ALA A 246 20.82 -8.54 -2.21
CA ALA A 246 20.87 -7.47 -3.21
C ALA A 246 20.03 -6.24 -2.80
N PHE A 247 18.90 -6.47 -2.12
CA PHE A 247 18.06 -5.40 -1.58
C PHE A 247 18.79 -4.58 -0.50
N PHE A 248 19.53 -5.23 0.39
CA PHE A 248 20.28 -4.55 1.46
C PHE A 248 21.66 -4.03 1.04
N ALA A 249 22.22 -4.54 -0.06
CA ALA A 249 23.57 -4.23 -0.54
C ALA A 249 23.94 -2.73 -0.58
N PRO A 250 23.05 -1.79 -0.97
CA PRO A 250 23.38 -0.36 -0.95
C PRO A 250 23.70 0.18 0.44
N HIS A 251 23.15 -0.42 1.50
CA HIS A 251 23.20 0.08 2.87
C HIS A 251 24.12 -0.71 3.81
N LEU A 252 24.77 -1.76 3.31
CA LEU A 252 25.68 -2.58 4.12
C LEU A 252 26.89 -1.78 4.63
N LEU A 253 27.27 -2.02 5.88
CA LEU A 253 28.52 -1.57 6.49
C LEU A 253 29.71 -2.37 5.94
N THR A 254 30.94 -1.87 6.08
CA THR A 254 32.15 -2.53 5.57
C THR A 254 32.29 -3.97 6.06
N ALA A 255 32.13 -4.21 7.37
CA ALA A 255 32.23 -5.55 7.95
C ALA A 255 31.13 -6.50 7.43
N GLU A 256 29.93 -5.98 7.15
CA GLU A 256 28.83 -6.76 6.60
C GLU A 256 29.11 -7.13 5.14
N ARG A 257 29.67 -6.21 4.34
CA ARG A 257 30.10 -6.49 2.97
C ARG A 257 31.15 -7.60 2.93
N GLU A 258 32.11 -7.59 3.85
CA GLU A 258 33.11 -8.65 3.96
C GLU A 258 32.50 -10.01 4.31
N LEU A 259 31.54 -10.05 5.26
CA LEU A 259 30.79 -11.26 5.58
C LEU A 259 30.04 -11.80 4.35
N ILE A 260 29.30 -10.92 3.66
CA ILE A 260 28.52 -11.29 2.48
C ILE A 260 29.44 -11.80 1.36
N ALA A 261 30.57 -11.14 1.11
CA ALA A 261 31.53 -11.53 0.08
C ALA A 261 32.17 -12.90 0.33
N LYS A 262 32.40 -13.27 1.60
CA LYS A 262 32.88 -14.62 1.96
C LYS A 262 31.86 -15.72 1.66
N ASN A 263 30.57 -15.35 1.54
CA ASN A 263 29.46 -16.26 1.31
C ASN A 263 29.37 -17.41 2.35
N GLN A 264 29.86 -17.18 3.57
CA GLN A 264 29.90 -18.17 4.66
C GLN A 264 28.94 -17.75 5.77
N PHE A 265 27.66 -17.58 5.45
CA PHE A 265 26.63 -17.21 6.42
C PHE A 265 25.32 -17.98 6.22
N SER A 266 24.56 -18.10 7.30
CA SER A 266 23.18 -18.61 7.30
C SER A 266 22.20 -17.45 7.12
N VAL A 267 21.08 -17.72 6.42
CA VAL A 267 19.95 -16.78 6.34
C VAL A 267 18.81 -17.32 7.18
N GLU A 268 18.28 -16.48 8.07
CA GLU A 268 17.15 -16.81 8.93
C GLU A 268 16.05 -15.75 8.78
N TYR A 269 14.81 -16.11 9.10
CA TYR A 269 13.71 -15.15 9.13
C TYR A 269 13.44 -14.70 10.57
N LEU A 270 13.41 -13.38 10.77
CA LEU A 270 12.96 -12.76 12.01
C LEU A 270 11.49 -13.11 12.27
N PRO A 271 11.12 -13.55 13.49
CA PRO A 271 9.72 -13.71 13.86
C PRO A 271 8.96 -12.40 13.64
N PHE A 272 7.80 -12.47 13.01
CA PHE A 272 6.99 -11.28 12.78
C PHE A 272 6.33 -10.80 14.08
N ASP A 273 6.68 -9.59 14.52
CA ASP A 273 6.11 -9.00 15.73
C ASP A 273 4.69 -8.46 15.48
N TRP A 274 3.69 -9.27 15.85
CA TRP A 274 2.27 -8.94 15.77
C TRP A 274 1.78 -7.99 16.88
N THR A 275 2.65 -7.47 17.74
CA THR A 275 2.29 -6.45 18.73
C THR A 275 1.72 -5.24 18.00
N LEU A 276 0.59 -4.72 18.46
CA LEU A 276 -0.03 -3.53 17.87
C LEU A 276 0.97 -2.37 17.88
N ASN A 277 1.08 -1.66 16.76
CA ASN A 277 1.90 -0.44 16.65
C ASN A 277 1.21 0.76 17.33
N ASP A 278 0.77 0.58 18.57
CA ASP A 278 0.12 1.60 19.39
C ASP A 278 1.16 2.40 20.18
N LEU A 279 1.10 3.72 20.10
CA LEU A 279 1.99 4.61 20.86
C LEU A 279 1.56 4.76 22.33
N THR A 280 0.27 4.60 22.63
CA THR A 280 -0.27 4.86 23.98
C THR A 280 0.18 3.82 25.02
N GLY A 281 0.68 2.66 24.58
CA GLY A 281 1.22 1.61 25.44
C GLY A 281 2.68 1.80 25.88
N ARG A 282 3.39 2.82 25.36
CA ARG A 282 4.83 3.03 25.63
C ARG A 282 5.15 4.24 26.52
N GLY A 283 4.17 5.06 26.87
CA GLY A 283 4.32 6.26 27.71
C GLY A 283 4.12 6.05 29.22
N GLY A 284 4.30 4.83 29.72
CA GLY A 284 4.07 4.50 31.12
C GLY A 284 5.21 3.67 31.70
N ARG A 285 6.35 4.31 31.95
CA ARG A 285 7.32 3.95 32.98
C ARG A 285 7.91 5.23 33.55
#